data_AF-A0A7W0AAC9-F1
#
_entry.id   AF-A0A7W0AAC9-F1
#
_cell.length_a   1.000
_cell.length_b   1.000
_cell.length_c   1.000
_cell.angle_alpha   90.00
_cell.angle_beta   90.00
_cell.angle_gamma   90.00
#
_symmetry.space_group_name_H-M   'P 1'
#
loop_
_entity.id
_entity.type
_entity.pdbx_description
1 polymer ?
#
loop_
_entity_poly.entity_id
_entity_poly.type
_entity_poly.pdbx_seq_one_letter_code
_entity_poly.pdbx_strand_id
1 'polypeptide(L)'
;MGSAAAAASSGARSGRTTLTYQEATPTPDLPPPSPSVAELQEALSNGETTVREVVEAALARIDALDQQGPALNAVIELNPDALSIADELDVELADGATRGPMHGIPVLIKDNIATGDQMETTAGSLALVGLRAHTDSGVARQLRDAGMVILGKTNLSEWANIRSFYASSGWSGRGGQTLNPHHLDRNPSGSSAGSGVATAAGYVAVAIGTETNGSIVSPAGNCGVVGIKPTVGLVSRVGVIPISHSQDTIGPMARSVADAAALLNVLAVPDPADAASNGEWPVAASSDATPVAEPEATPIATPEMTILPIPSYPQHPEGGIPIVDYVAALDPTGLQGARIGVLRGMTGFSPDADAVFEEAIVALREAGAEIIDPVEAPSESDSEWGADTLPVLEWELKAGLAEYFAGFLPDGAPIASLADVIAFNEEHADEELQYFDQGIFMNADARGGLDDPEYQAAVLRIQYAGRDNGIDAALETNALDALIAPTNGPATKLDLVNGDHWLGGTSTLAAIAGYPLVTLPAGYRHGLPVGITFMGGAFSEETLIRLAYAFEQLVQVWREPAFLPGAVIPPDA
;
A
#
# COMPACT_ATOMS: atom_id res chain seq x y z
N MET A 1 35.51 -59.91 -35.06
CA MET A 1 36.06 -58.75 -34.33
C MET A 1 34.86 -58.09 -33.66
N GLY A 2 34.72 -57.84 -32.37
CA GLY A 2 35.54 -57.95 -31.17
C GLY A 2 34.76 -57.15 -30.10
N SER A 3 34.60 -57.72 -28.91
CA SER A 3 33.78 -57.27 -27.78
C SER A 3 34.18 -55.91 -27.16
N ALA A 4 33.23 -55.16 -26.58
CA ALA A 4 33.19 -54.73 -25.15
C ALA A 4 32.41 -53.40 -24.91
N ALA A 5 31.86 -53.26 -23.71
CA ALA A 5 31.00 -52.18 -23.18
C ALA A 5 31.73 -50.88 -22.77
N ALA A 6 31.00 -49.76 -22.69
CA ALA A 6 31.24 -48.52 -21.89
C ALA A 6 30.19 -47.46 -22.31
N ALA A 7 29.75 -46.45 -21.58
CA ALA A 7 29.69 -46.04 -20.17
C ALA A 7 28.84 -44.75 -20.21
N ALA A 8 28.10 -44.46 -19.16
CA ALA A 8 27.43 -43.17 -19.00
C ALA A 8 28.46 -42.06 -18.70
N SER A 9 28.25 -40.84 -19.24
CA SER A 9 28.79 -39.61 -18.66
C SER A 9 27.93 -38.40 -19.00
N SER A 10 27.72 -37.60 -17.96
CA SER A 10 26.99 -36.34 -17.82
C SER A 10 27.58 -35.16 -18.59
N GLY A 11 26.78 -34.09 -18.76
CA GLY A 11 27.29 -32.74 -19.00
C GLY A 11 26.30 -31.74 -19.61
N ALA A 12 25.60 -31.01 -18.74
CA ALA A 12 25.22 -29.58 -18.75
C ALA A 12 24.95 -28.84 -20.10
N ARG A 13 23.96 -27.97 -20.26
CA ARG A 13 23.51 -26.89 -19.35
C ARG A 13 22.04 -26.54 -19.58
N SER A 14 21.35 -26.25 -18.47
CA SER A 14 20.17 -25.40 -18.39
C SER A 14 20.40 -24.12 -19.19
N GLY A 15 19.56 -23.89 -20.20
CA GLY A 15 19.41 -22.58 -20.80
C GLY A 15 18.48 -21.78 -19.92
N ARG A 16 19.03 -20.86 -19.11
CA ARG A 16 18.27 -19.74 -18.59
C ARG A 16 17.76 -18.95 -19.80
N THR A 17 16.47 -19.06 -20.10
CA THR A 17 15.80 -18.14 -21.02
C THR A 17 15.83 -16.77 -20.35
N THR A 18 16.85 -15.99 -20.65
CA THR A 18 16.90 -14.57 -20.30
C THR A 18 15.99 -13.88 -21.29
N LEU A 19 14.82 -13.43 -20.85
CA LEU A 19 13.89 -12.62 -21.63
C LEU A 19 14.60 -11.31 -21.99
N THR A 20 15.18 -11.23 -23.19
CA THR A 20 15.83 -10.01 -23.69
C THR A 20 14.76 -9.03 -24.15
N TYR A 21 14.28 -8.21 -23.22
CA TYR A 21 13.68 -6.92 -23.56
C TYR A 21 14.79 -6.02 -24.11
N GLN A 22 14.53 -5.25 -25.17
CA GLN A 22 15.51 -4.26 -25.62
C GLN A 22 15.75 -3.28 -24.48
N GLU A 23 16.97 -3.28 -23.93
CA GLU A 23 17.42 -2.21 -23.04
C GLU A 23 17.10 -0.87 -23.70
N ALA A 24 16.28 -0.06 -23.03
CA ALA A 24 16.14 1.33 -23.40
C ALA A 24 17.55 1.92 -23.39
N THR A 25 17.92 2.61 -24.47
CA THR A 25 19.23 3.25 -24.53
C THR A 25 19.28 4.27 -23.40
N PRO A 26 20.22 4.19 -22.44
CA PRO A 26 20.26 5.12 -21.33
C PRO A 26 20.29 6.55 -21.89
N THR A 27 19.32 7.37 -21.49
CA THR A 27 19.26 8.78 -21.83
C THR A 27 20.50 9.42 -21.17
N PRO A 28 21.50 9.88 -21.93
CA PRO A 28 22.84 10.15 -21.39
C PRO A 28 22.96 11.28 -20.35
N ASP A 29 21.86 11.96 -20.02
CA ASP A 29 21.80 13.16 -19.18
C ASP A 29 20.80 13.06 -18.01
N LEU A 30 20.18 11.91 -17.72
CA LEU A 30 19.29 11.77 -16.56
C LEU A 30 20.08 11.53 -15.26
N PRO A 31 19.80 12.26 -14.17
CA PRO A 31 20.34 11.93 -12.84
C PRO A 31 20.00 10.47 -12.49
N PRO A 32 20.93 9.66 -11.93
CA PRO A 32 20.69 8.24 -11.66
C PRO A 32 19.59 8.04 -10.61
N PRO A 33 18.90 6.88 -10.60
CA PRO A 33 17.95 6.55 -9.54
C PRO A 33 18.67 6.52 -8.18
N SER A 34 17.93 6.84 -7.12
CA SER A 34 18.40 6.68 -5.75
C SER A 34 19.00 5.27 -5.55
N PRO A 35 20.17 5.14 -4.89
CA PRO A 35 20.62 3.86 -4.36
C PRO A 35 19.63 3.30 -3.32
N SER A 36 19.83 2.04 -2.93
CA SER A 36 19.12 1.41 -1.80
C SER A 36 19.45 2.07 -0.46
N VAL A 37 18.65 1.81 0.57
CA VAL A 37 18.92 2.31 1.93
C VAL A 37 20.29 1.86 2.43
N ALA A 38 20.63 0.59 2.20
CA ALA A 38 21.91 0.02 2.64
C ALA A 38 23.11 0.69 1.94
N GLU A 39 23.03 0.92 0.63
CA GLU A 39 24.10 1.60 -0.13
C GLU A 39 24.26 3.06 0.31
N LEU A 40 23.15 3.77 0.56
CA LEU A 40 23.18 5.14 1.07
C LEU A 40 23.82 5.21 2.48
N GLN A 41 23.42 4.31 3.39
CA GLN A 41 24.01 4.23 4.72
C GLN A 41 25.50 3.88 4.67
N GLU A 42 25.92 2.96 3.81
CA GLU A 42 27.33 2.62 3.63
C GLU A 42 28.13 3.84 3.17
N ALA A 43 27.66 4.55 2.14
CA ALA A 43 28.32 5.74 1.61
C ALA A 43 28.43 6.87 2.65
N LEU A 44 27.37 7.11 3.43
CA LEU A 44 27.37 8.09 4.53
C LEU A 44 28.38 7.68 5.62
N SER A 45 28.37 6.41 6.02
CA SER A 45 29.26 5.91 7.09
C SER A 45 30.75 5.93 6.71
N ASN A 46 31.04 5.75 5.41
CA ASN A 46 32.39 5.82 4.87
C ASN A 46 32.86 7.25 4.58
N GLY A 47 31.97 8.25 4.70
CA GLY A 47 32.23 9.64 4.33
C GLY A 47 32.43 9.82 2.82
N GLU A 48 31.85 8.95 2.01
CA GLU A 48 31.87 9.02 0.54
C GLU A 48 30.82 10.01 0.01
N THR A 49 29.79 10.28 0.81
CA THR A 49 28.77 11.30 0.56
C THR A 49 28.30 11.94 1.87
N THR A 50 27.51 13.00 1.76
CA THR A 50 26.83 13.71 2.85
C THR A 50 25.32 13.57 2.71
N VAL A 51 24.57 13.78 3.79
CA VAL A 51 23.09 13.79 3.76
C VAL A 51 22.61 14.87 2.79
N ARG A 52 23.27 16.04 2.79
CA ARG A 52 22.97 17.11 1.83
C ARG A 52 23.11 16.64 0.38
N GLU A 53 24.22 16.00 0.02
CA GLU A 53 24.43 15.50 -1.35
C GLU A 53 23.40 14.44 -1.77
N VAL A 54 23.00 13.56 -0.83
CA VAL A 54 21.94 12.58 -1.07
C VAL A 54 20.61 13.27 -1.37
N VAL A 55 20.26 14.31 -0.60
CA VAL A 55 19.04 15.11 -0.83
C VAL A 55 19.11 15.91 -2.12
N GLU A 56 20.26 16.53 -2.43
CA GLU A 56 20.46 17.26 -3.69
C GLU A 56 20.32 16.33 -4.91
N ALA A 57 20.83 15.09 -4.83
CA ALA A 57 20.67 14.09 -5.89
C ALA A 57 19.20 13.69 -6.10
N ALA A 58 18.45 13.48 -5.01
CA ALA A 58 17.01 13.18 -5.07
C ALA A 58 16.22 14.34 -5.70
N LEU A 59 16.48 15.59 -5.27
CA LEU A 59 15.84 16.79 -5.83
C LEU A 59 16.17 16.98 -7.31
N ALA A 60 17.42 16.76 -7.72
CA ALA A 60 17.82 16.86 -9.12
C ALA A 60 17.08 15.85 -10.01
N ARG A 61 16.85 14.63 -9.51
CA ARG A 61 16.09 13.62 -10.24
C ARG A 61 14.59 13.96 -10.32
N ILE A 62 14.00 14.48 -9.25
CA ILE A 62 12.62 14.98 -9.25
C ILE A 62 12.48 16.11 -10.28
N ASP A 63 13.37 17.09 -10.26
CA ASP A 63 13.34 18.23 -11.20
C ASP A 63 13.38 17.77 -12.67
N ALA A 64 14.20 16.76 -12.97
CA ALA A 64 14.35 16.24 -14.33
C ALA A 64 13.13 15.45 -14.85
N LEU A 65 12.31 14.88 -13.96
CA LEU A 65 11.33 13.85 -14.32
C LEU A 65 9.87 14.17 -13.94
N ASP A 66 9.65 14.94 -12.88
CA ASP A 66 8.31 15.04 -12.25
C ASP A 66 7.43 16.08 -12.93
N GLN A 67 7.95 17.30 -13.08
CA GLN A 67 7.28 18.41 -13.77
C GLN A 67 7.91 18.75 -15.13
N GLN A 68 9.05 18.13 -15.42
CA GLN A 68 9.78 18.22 -16.69
C GLN A 68 9.91 16.83 -17.30
N GLY A 69 10.53 16.73 -18.49
CA GLY A 69 10.78 15.44 -19.14
C GLY A 69 9.48 14.64 -19.36
N PRO A 70 9.33 13.43 -18.78
CA PRO A 70 8.10 12.65 -18.86
C PRO A 70 6.90 13.25 -18.11
N ALA A 71 7.09 14.25 -17.26
CA ALA A 71 6.05 14.92 -16.48
C ALA A 71 5.19 13.93 -15.65
N LEU A 72 5.87 13.11 -14.84
CA LEU A 72 5.24 12.05 -14.04
C LEU A 72 4.26 12.57 -13.00
N ASN A 73 4.48 13.80 -12.50
CA ASN A 73 3.58 14.51 -11.61
C ASN A 73 3.19 13.72 -10.35
N ALA A 74 4.19 13.05 -9.77
CA ALA A 74 4.09 12.23 -8.58
C ALA A 74 4.37 13.00 -7.28
N VAL A 75 5.06 14.15 -7.36
CA VAL A 75 5.35 15.01 -6.19
C VAL A 75 4.45 16.25 -6.25
N ILE A 76 3.56 16.38 -5.26
CA ILE A 76 2.62 17.51 -5.19
C ILE A 76 3.21 18.74 -4.49
N GLU A 77 4.16 18.53 -3.58
CA GLU A 77 4.85 19.60 -2.86
C GLU A 77 6.23 19.14 -2.38
N LEU A 78 7.24 19.99 -2.52
CA LEU A 78 8.57 19.74 -1.94
C LEU A 78 8.70 20.45 -0.60
N ASN A 79 9.40 19.82 0.35
CA ASN A 79 9.71 20.44 1.62
C ASN A 79 10.75 21.56 1.43
N PRO A 80 10.41 22.84 1.69
CA PRO A 80 11.34 23.94 1.52
C PRO A 80 12.55 23.86 2.46
N ASP A 81 12.43 23.14 3.58
CA ASP A 81 13.47 23.02 4.60
C ASP A 81 14.31 21.73 4.44
N ALA A 82 14.10 20.92 3.40
CA ALA A 82 14.76 19.62 3.23
C ALA A 82 16.30 19.72 3.26
N LEU A 83 16.87 20.72 2.59
CA LEU A 83 18.33 20.91 2.54
C LEU A 83 18.89 21.41 3.88
N SER A 84 18.17 22.28 4.60
CA SER A 84 18.61 22.70 5.94
C SER A 84 18.53 21.56 6.95
N ILE A 85 17.51 20.70 6.87
CA ILE A 85 17.42 19.50 7.69
C ILE A 85 18.58 18.55 7.37
N ALA A 86 18.93 18.40 6.09
CA ALA A 86 20.07 17.61 5.68
C ALA A 86 21.39 18.14 6.28
N ASP A 87 21.61 19.46 6.24
CA ASP A 87 22.78 20.10 6.85
C ASP A 87 22.87 19.83 8.36
N GLU A 88 21.73 19.84 9.08
CA GLU A 88 21.68 19.52 10.51
C GLU A 88 22.05 18.06 10.80
N LEU A 89 21.55 17.12 9.98
CA LEU A 89 21.87 15.70 10.11
C LEU A 89 23.34 15.39 9.76
N ASP A 90 23.95 16.15 8.85
CA ASP A 90 25.38 16.08 8.57
C ASP A 90 26.23 16.58 9.74
N VAL A 91 25.78 17.63 10.45
CA VAL A 91 26.45 18.09 11.68
C VAL A 91 26.39 17.01 12.76
N GLU A 92 25.24 16.37 12.95
CA GLU A 92 25.11 15.23 13.89
C GLU A 92 26.08 14.10 13.52
N LEU A 93 26.14 13.73 12.24
CA LEU A 93 27.03 12.67 11.77
C LEU A 93 28.51 13.03 11.99
N ALA A 94 28.91 14.27 11.72
CA ALA A 94 30.27 14.76 11.95
C ALA A 94 30.66 14.77 13.43
N ASP A 95 29.70 14.98 14.33
CA ASP A 95 29.87 14.88 15.79
C ASP A 95 29.83 13.43 16.30
N GLY A 96 29.67 12.45 15.41
CA GLY A 96 29.60 11.02 15.74
C GLY A 96 28.25 10.57 16.30
N ALA A 97 27.20 11.37 16.11
CA ALA A 97 25.83 11.03 16.46
C ALA A 97 25.07 10.48 15.25
N THR A 98 24.25 9.45 15.48
CA THR A 98 23.31 8.91 14.49
C THR A 98 22.00 8.61 15.20
N ARG A 99 20.89 8.84 14.51
CA ARG A 99 19.54 8.52 14.98
C ARG A 99 19.09 7.09 14.61
N GLY A 100 19.95 6.32 13.94
CA GLY A 100 19.72 4.91 13.64
C GLY A 100 19.97 4.56 12.16
N PRO A 101 19.55 3.37 11.71
CA PRO A 101 19.81 2.86 10.36
C PRO A 101 19.18 3.67 9.21
N MET A 102 18.32 4.63 9.52
CA MET A 102 17.65 5.49 8.54
C MET A 102 18.13 6.94 8.59
N HIS A 103 19.17 7.25 9.37
CA HIS A 103 19.71 8.60 9.52
C HIS A 103 20.18 9.16 8.17
N GLY A 104 19.64 10.31 7.76
CA GLY A 104 19.95 10.97 6.50
C GLY A 104 19.26 10.40 5.27
N ILE A 105 18.41 9.38 5.40
CA ILE A 105 17.70 8.82 4.25
C ILE A 105 16.52 9.72 3.85
N PRO A 106 16.41 10.16 2.58
CA PRO A 106 15.26 10.93 2.11
C PRO A 106 14.04 10.02 1.93
N VAL A 107 12.87 10.54 2.31
CA VAL A 107 11.57 9.87 2.17
C VAL A 107 10.53 10.84 1.62
N LEU A 108 9.68 10.34 0.73
CA LEU A 108 8.48 11.04 0.28
C LEU A 108 7.24 10.43 0.96
N ILE A 109 6.32 11.26 1.41
CA ILE A 109 5.12 10.81 2.13
C ILE A 109 3.85 11.25 1.42
N LYS A 110 2.80 10.44 1.43
CA LYS A 110 1.52 10.78 0.79
C LYS A 110 0.91 12.06 1.37
N ASP A 111 0.30 12.89 0.52
CA ASP A 111 -0.27 14.21 0.89
C ASP A 111 -1.52 14.15 1.79
N ASN A 112 -1.90 12.97 2.27
CA ASN A 112 -2.87 12.81 3.36
C ASN A 112 -2.20 12.64 4.74
N ILE A 113 -0.87 12.73 4.84
CA ILE A 113 -0.11 12.57 6.09
C ILE A 113 0.35 13.95 6.59
N ALA A 114 -0.18 14.36 7.75
CA ALA A 114 0.11 15.67 8.33
C ALA A 114 1.59 15.83 8.70
N THR A 115 2.15 17.00 8.37
CA THR A 115 3.39 17.51 8.95
C THR A 115 3.14 18.87 9.60
N GLY A 116 3.78 19.11 10.74
CA GLY A 116 3.72 20.38 11.46
C GLY A 116 4.73 21.42 10.97
N ASP A 117 5.16 21.31 9.71
CA ASP A 117 6.16 22.17 9.08
C ASP A 117 5.52 23.07 8.00
N GLN A 118 6.31 23.51 7.03
CA GLN A 118 5.85 24.44 6.00
C GLN A 118 5.06 23.78 4.88
N MET A 119 5.00 22.46 4.82
CA MET A 119 4.23 21.75 3.79
C MET A 119 2.74 21.73 4.13
N GLU A 120 1.91 21.57 3.10
CA GLU A 120 0.48 21.38 3.26
C GLU A 120 0.12 19.88 3.36
N THR A 121 -1.11 19.58 3.75
CA THR A 121 -1.63 18.21 3.79
C THR A 121 -3.07 18.29 3.30
N THR A 122 -3.24 18.05 2.00
CA THR A 122 -4.46 18.46 1.30
C THR A 122 -5.32 17.31 0.84
N ALA A 123 -4.85 16.07 0.99
CA ALA A 123 -5.43 14.90 0.32
C ALA A 123 -5.67 15.14 -1.19
N GLY A 124 -4.87 16.02 -1.80
CA GLY A 124 -5.00 16.44 -3.19
C GLY A 124 -6.09 17.48 -3.48
N SER A 125 -6.88 17.92 -2.50
CA SER A 125 -8.01 18.85 -2.73
C SER A 125 -7.62 20.31 -2.53
N LEU A 126 -8.21 21.20 -3.34
CA LEU A 126 -8.09 22.64 -3.21
C LEU A 126 -8.77 23.17 -1.94
N ALA A 127 -9.74 22.44 -1.39
CA ALA A 127 -10.46 22.81 -0.16
C ALA A 127 -9.53 22.97 1.06
N LEU A 128 -8.42 22.23 1.07
CA LEU A 128 -7.45 22.21 2.17
C LEU A 128 -6.21 23.06 1.91
N VAL A 129 -6.11 23.69 0.74
CA VAL A 129 -4.95 24.53 0.39
C VAL A 129 -4.84 25.72 1.34
N GLY A 130 -3.65 25.92 1.89
CA GLY A 130 -3.36 26.94 2.90
C GLY A 130 -3.80 26.58 4.33
N LEU A 131 -4.44 25.43 4.56
CA LEU A 131 -4.84 24.95 5.89
C LEU A 131 -3.79 23.99 6.47
N ARG A 132 -2.58 24.51 6.71
CA ARG A 132 -1.46 23.70 7.21
C ARG A 132 -1.75 23.11 8.59
N ALA A 133 -1.40 21.84 8.75
CA ALA A 133 -1.54 21.16 10.02
C ALA A 133 -0.65 21.81 11.11
N HIS A 134 -1.14 21.84 12.34
CA HIS A 134 -0.39 22.45 13.46
C HIS A 134 0.70 21.57 14.07
N THR A 135 0.68 20.27 13.78
CA THR A 135 1.60 19.29 14.35
C THR A 135 1.86 18.15 13.37
N ASP A 136 3.00 17.48 13.54
CA ASP A 136 3.29 16.24 12.84
C ASP A 136 2.28 15.14 13.23
N SER A 137 1.89 14.35 12.24
CA SER A 137 1.31 13.02 12.42
C SER A 137 2.22 12.11 13.25
N GLY A 138 1.69 11.00 13.76
CA GLY A 138 2.50 9.99 14.45
C GLY A 138 3.64 9.47 13.57
N VAL A 139 3.33 9.19 12.30
CA VAL A 139 4.29 8.74 11.29
C VAL A 139 5.34 9.81 10.98
N ALA A 140 4.95 11.06 10.71
CA ALA A 140 5.92 12.12 10.41
C ALA A 140 6.92 12.33 11.57
N ARG A 141 6.43 12.25 12.82
CA ARG A 141 7.28 12.32 14.01
C ARG A 141 8.28 11.17 14.06
N GLN A 142 7.83 9.93 13.85
CA GLN A 142 8.69 8.73 13.86
C GLN A 142 9.80 8.82 12.79
N LEU A 143 9.50 9.33 11.60
CA LEU A 143 10.51 9.53 10.55
C LEU A 143 11.59 10.53 10.97
N ARG A 144 11.20 11.66 11.57
CA ARG A 144 12.14 12.67 12.06
C ARG A 144 12.98 12.16 13.23
N ASP A 145 12.36 11.40 14.14
CA ASP A 145 13.03 10.78 15.27
C ASP A 145 14.08 9.76 14.80
N ALA A 146 13.81 9.05 13.68
CA ALA A 146 14.77 8.16 13.01
C ALA A 146 15.84 8.91 12.18
N GLY A 147 15.80 10.24 12.14
CA GLY A 147 16.76 11.06 11.39
C GLY A 147 16.54 11.07 9.89
N MET A 148 15.33 10.77 9.41
CA MET A 148 15.02 10.81 7.99
C MET A 148 14.70 12.23 7.51
N VAL A 149 14.97 12.50 6.23
CA VAL A 149 14.60 13.77 5.59
C VAL A 149 13.28 13.59 4.85
N ILE A 150 12.18 14.16 5.37
CA ILE A 150 10.92 14.23 4.64
C ILE A 150 11.11 15.22 3.48
N LEU A 151 11.29 14.70 2.27
CA LEU A 151 11.65 15.45 1.07
C LEU A 151 10.46 16.27 0.52
N GLY A 152 9.25 15.80 0.77
CA GLY A 152 8.04 16.37 0.19
C GLY A 152 6.83 15.45 0.33
N LYS A 153 5.74 15.88 -0.28
CA LYS A 153 4.45 15.20 -0.36
C LYS A 153 4.27 14.57 -1.75
N THR A 154 3.77 13.35 -1.81
CA THR A 154 3.39 12.71 -3.06
C THR A 154 1.92 12.97 -3.39
N ASN A 155 1.64 13.12 -4.69
CA ASN A 155 0.29 13.19 -5.22
C ASN A 155 -0.46 11.86 -5.01
N LEU A 156 -1.79 11.92 -5.01
CA LEU A 156 -2.67 10.79 -4.76
C LEU A 156 -3.93 10.90 -5.62
N SER A 157 -4.70 9.80 -5.70
CA SER A 157 -6.12 9.94 -6.04
C SER A 157 -6.78 10.77 -4.95
N GLU A 158 -7.46 11.86 -5.33
CA GLU A 158 -8.01 12.81 -4.38
C GLU A 158 -8.87 12.16 -3.28
N TRP A 159 -8.72 12.63 -2.05
CA TRP A 159 -9.39 12.09 -0.88
C TRP A 159 -9.20 10.57 -0.75
N ALA A 160 -8.00 10.10 -1.09
CA ALA A 160 -7.65 8.68 -1.12
C ALA A 160 -8.63 7.81 -1.94
N ASN A 161 -9.18 8.37 -3.03
CA ASN A 161 -10.12 7.75 -3.96
C ASN A 161 -11.56 7.52 -3.45
N ILE A 162 -11.97 8.15 -2.34
CA ILE A 162 -13.32 7.98 -1.76
C ILE A 162 -14.30 9.11 -2.11
N ARG A 163 -14.02 9.88 -3.17
CA ARG A 163 -14.87 11.00 -3.60
C ARG A 163 -16.00 10.59 -4.54
N SER A 164 -15.67 9.81 -5.58
CA SER A 164 -16.57 9.50 -6.70
C SER A 164 -16.52 8.03 -7.09
N PHE A 165 -17.63 7.53 -7.64
CA PHE A 165 -17.73 6.22 -8.27
C PHE A 165 -17.01 6.13 -9.63
N TYR A 166 -16.62 7.28 -10.19
CA TYR A 166 -16.06 7.40 -11.53
C TYR A 166 -14.65 8.03 -11.51
N ALA A 167 -14.00 8.03 -10.35
CA ALA A 167 -12.68 8.63 -10.18
C ALA A 167 -11.64 7.97 -11.10
N SER A 168 -10.67 8.78 -11.51
CA SER A 168 -9.47 8.31 -12.21
C SER A 168 -8.29 8.30 -11.24
N SER A 169 -7.67 7.14 -11.09
CA SER A 169 -6.59 6.96 -10.13
C SER A 169 -5.37 7.83 -10.43
N GLY A 170 -4.80 8.39 -9.37
CA GLY A 170 -3.66 9.31 -9.43
C GLY A 170 -4.00 10.75 -9.82
N TRP A 171 -5.27 11.08 -10.04
CA TRP A 171 -5.71 12.46 -10.24
C TRP A 171 -6.13 13.13 -8.92
N SER A 172 -5.74 14.40 -8.77
CA SER A 172 -6.32 15.30 -7.77
C SER A 172 -6.48 16.72 -8.29
N GLY A 173 -7.37 17.53 -7.69
CA GLY A 173 -7.61 18.91 -8.08
C GLY A 173 -6.37 19.78 -7.92
N ARG A 174 -5.61 19.61 -6.82
CA ARG A 174 -4.37 20.34 -6.53
C ARG A 174 -3.19 19.79 -7.33
N GLY A 175 -3.02 18.47 -7.33
CA GLY A 175 -1.83 17.82 -7.87
C GLY A 175 -1.93 17.49 -9.35
N GLY A 176 -3.11 17.52 -9.95
CA GLY A 176 -3.31 17.03 -11.32
C GLY A 176 -3.13 15.51 -11.42
N GLN A 177 -2.84 15.03 -12.62
CA GLN A 177 -2.73 13.60 -12.91
C GLN A 177 -1.30 13.07 -12.75
N THR A 178 -1.13 12.08 -11.88
CA THR A 178 0.09 11.25 -11.80
C THR A 178 0.13 10.24 -12.95
N LEU A 179 1.30 10.02 -13.58
CA LEU A 179 1.47 9.08 -14.70
C LEU A 179 2.28 7.85 -14.31
N ASN A 180 1.92 6.67 -14.83
CA ASN A 180 2.70 5.45 -14.62
C ASN A 180 4.09 5.57 -15.31
N PRO A 181 5.21 5.34 -14.61
CA PRO A 181 6.54 5.58 -15.15
C PRO A 181 6.98 4.54 -16.18
N HIS A 182 6.33 3.38 -16.27
CA HIS A 182 6.62 2.39 -17.31
C HIS A 182 6.05 2.81 -18.66
N HIS A 183 4.81 3.31 -18.66
CA HIS A 183 4.12 3.83 -19.83
C HIS A 183 3.24 5.04 -19.46
N LEU A 184 3.52 6.20 -20.07
CA LEU A 184 2.96 7.48 -19.66
C LEU A 184 1.47 7.67 -19.99
N ASP A 185 0.83 6.75 -20.73
CA ASP A 185 -0.63 6.73 -20.91
C ASP A 185 -1.35 5.70 -20.03
N ARG A 186 -0.65 5.10 -19.06
CA ARG A 186 -1.20 4.10 -18.15
C ARG A 186 -1.48 4.67 -16.78
N ASN A 187 -2.49 4.06 -16.18
CA ASN A 187 -2.93 4.34 -14.85
C ASN A 187 -1.88 3.85 -13.83
N PRO A 188 -1.38 4.71 -12.92
CA PRO A 188 -0.47 4.29 -11.85
C PRO A 188 -1.17 3.46 -10.75
N SER A 189 -2.49 3.24 -10.88
CA SER A 189 -3.40 2.86 -9.81
C SER A 189 -3.41 3.90 -8.69
N GLY A 190 -4.02 3.57 -7.56
CA GLY A 190 -4.19 4.49 -6.46
C GLY A 190 -4.73 3.82 -5.20
N SER A 191 -4.90 4.58 -4.12
CA SER A 191 -4.72 6.04 -4.08
C SER A 191 -3.30 6.53 -3.81
N SER A 192 -2.36 5.69 -3.36
CA SER A 192 -0.95 6.10 -3.15
C SER A 192 -0.14 6.18 -4.46
N ALA A 193 -0.73 6.76 -5.49
CA ALA A 193 -0.19 6.82 -6.84
C ALA A 193 1.21 7.45 -6.88
N GLY A 194 1.37 8.66 -6.34
CA GLY A 194 2.64 9.36 -6.35
C GLY A 194 3.73 8.63 -5.56
N SER A 195 3.40 7.95 -4.45
CA SER A 195 4.37 7.14 -3.69
C SER A 195 4.88 5.94 -4.48
N GLY A 196 4.00 5.25 -5.22
CA GLY A 196 4.38 4.15 -6.12
C GLY A 196 5.22 4.65 -7.30
N VAL A 197 4.83 5.77 -7.91
CA VAL A 197 5.57 6.35 -9.04
C VAL A 197 6.92 6.91 -8.61
N ALA A 198 7.00 7.62 -7.49
CA ALA A 198 8.25 8.21 -7.00
C ALA A 198 9.31 7.14 -6.66
N THR A 199 8.89 6.01 -6.09
CA THR A 199 9.79 4.89 -5.79
C THR A 199 10.24 4.15 -7.05
N ALA A 200 9.31 3.89 -7.97
CA ALA A 200 9.60 3.25 -9.26
C ALA A 200 10.53 4.11 -10.13
N ALA A 201 10.24 5.41 -10.21
CA ALA A 201 11.05 6.40 -10.92
C ALA A 201 12.34 6.74 -10.19
N GLY A 202 12.64 6.15 -9.03
CA GLY A 202 13.93 6.29 -8.37
C GLY A 202 14.18 7.65 -7.70
N TYR A 203 13.14 8.42 -7.35
CA TYR A 203 13.29 9.69 -6.64
C TYR A 203 13.86 9.49 -5.23
N VAL A 204 13.41 8.43 -4.57
CA VAL A 204 13.79 8.03 -3.21
C VAL A 204 13.87 6.50 -3.13
N ALA A 205 14.64 5.96 -2.20
CA ALA A 205 14.66 4.52 -1.92
C ALA A 205 13.32 4.03 -1.34
N VAL A 206 12.72 4.84 -0.48
CA VAL A 206 11.50 4.52 0.26
C VAL A 206 10.52 5.69 0.24
N ALA A 207 9.23 5.37 0.13
CA ALA A 207 8.13 6.30 0.27
C ALA A 207 7.04 5.71 1.17
N ILE A 208 6.10 6.54 1.59
CA ILE A 208 4.97 6.12 2.44
C ILE A 208 3.67 6.24 1.66
N GLY A 209 2.88 5.16 1.68
CA GLY A 209 1.50 5.14 1.23
C GLY A 209 0.53 4.91 2.38
N THR A 210 -0.76 5.06 2.10
CA THR A 210 -1.84 4.69 3.01
C THR A 210 -2.82 3.78 2.29
N GLU A 211 -3.37 2.81 3.01
CA GLU A 211 -4.33 1.87 2.46
C GLU A 211 -5.56 1.69 3.34
N THR A 212 -6.71 1.91 2.73
CA THR A 212 -8.02 1.45 3.19
C THR A 212 -8.35 0.12 2.54
N ASN A 213 -8.34 0.08 1.20
CA ASN A 213 -8.43 -1.13 0.39
C ASN A 213 -7.62 -0.96 -0.90
N GLY A 214 -6.54 -1.71 -1.06
CA GLY A 214 -5.68 -1.73 -2.24
C GLY A 214 -4.77 -0.51 -2.42
N SER A 215 -4.94 0.56 -1.66
CA SER A 215 -4.28 1.85 -1.92
C SER A 215 -2.77 1.92 -1.68
N ILE A 216 -2.13 0.88 -1.16
CA ILE A 216 -0.67 0.65 -1.16
C ILE A 216 -0.34 -0.45 -2.17
N VAL A 217 -0.98 -1.62 -2.06
CA VAL A 217 -0.57 -2.80 -2.85
C VAL A 217 -0.89 -2.65 -4.34
N SER A 218 -1.99 -1.99 -4.68
CA SER A 218 -2.42 -1.78 -6.07
C SER A 218 -1.48 -0.85 -6.85
N PRO A 219 -1.15 0.37 -6.36
CA PRO A 219 -0.14 1.21 -7.00
C PRO A 219 1.26 0.62 -6.95
N ALA A 220 1.61 -0.16 -5.91
CA ALA A 220 2.88 -0.88 -5.90
C ALA A 220 2.96 -1.92 -7.03
N GLY A 221 1.91 -2.74 -7.22
CA GLY A 221 1.82 -3.70 -8.32
C GLY A 221 1.92 -3.04 -9.70
N ASN A 222 1.14 -1.98 -9.94
CA ASN A 222 1.11 -1.30 -11.23
C ASN A 222 2.36 -0.45 -11.53
N CYS A 223 3.08 0.01 -10.50
CA CYS A 223 4.35 0.74 -10.66
C CYS A 223 5.56 -0.20 -10.61
N GLY A 224 5.36 -1.49 -10.30
CA GLY A 224 6.44 -2.47 -10.25
C GLY A 224 7.38 -2.23 -9.07
N VAL A 225 6.84 -1.96 -7.89
CA VAL A 225 7.58 -1.79 -6.64
C VAL A 225 7.00 -2.66 -5.53
N VAL A 226 7.70 -2.76 -4.41
CA VAL A 226 7.23 -3.42 -3.20
C VAL A 226 6.28 -2.50 -2.45
N GLY A 227 5.18 -3.05 -1.94
CA GLY A 227 4.26 -2.36 -1.05
C GLY A 227 3.88 -3.27 0.13
N ILE A 228 4.02 -2.77 1.35
CA ILE A 228 3.57 -3.48 2.55
C ILE A 228 2.37 -2.74 3.11
N LYS A 229 1.22 -3.40 3.13
CA LYS A 229 0.07 -2.97 3.93
C LYS A 229 0.14 -3.70 5.27
N PRO A 230 0.47 -3.04 6.39
CA PRO A 230 0.54 -3.73 7.66
C PRO A 230 -0.83 -4.07 8.23
N THR A 231 -0.83 -4.83 9.32
CA THR A 231 -1.98 -5.03 10.20
C THR A 231 -2.48 -3.67 10.70
N VAL A 232 -3.80 -3.46 10.73
CA VAL A 232 -4.38 -2.23 11.29
C VAL A 232 -3.97 -2.12 12.77
N GLY A 233 -3.46 -0.96 13.15
CA GLY A 233 -2.94 -0.71 14.50
C GLY A 233 -1.42 -0.92 14.65
N LEU A 234 -0.74 -1.60 13.73
CA LEU A 234 0.73 -1.74 13.79
C LEU A 234 1.45 -0.38 13.62
N VAL A 235 0.93 0.46 12.74
CA VAL A 235 1.45 1.80 12.45
C VAL A 235 0.40 2.84 12.83
N SER A 236 0.83 3.91 13.52
CA SER A 236 -0.05 5.00 13.96
C SER A 236 -0.74 5.71 12.81
N ARG A 237 -2.05 5.94 12.94
CA ARG A 237 -2.89 6.67 11.99
C ARG A 237 -3.17 8.11 12.43
N VAL A 238 -2.65 8.50 13.59
CA VAL A 238 -2.83 9.85 14.15
C VAL A 238 -2.29 10.90 13.20
N GLY A 239 -3.14 11.84 12.79
CA GLY A 239 -2.77 12.91 11.87
C GLY A 239 -2.70 12.50 10.41
N VAL A 240 -3.35 11.41 10.04
CA VAL A 240 -3.59 11.04 8.64
C VAL A 240 -5.04 11.37 8.29
N ILE A 241 -5.29 12.06 7.18
CA ILE A 241 -6.66 12.32 6.69
C ILE A 241 -7.30 10.95 6.42
N PRO A 242 -8.33 10.56 7.18
CA PRO A 242 -8.81 9.17 7.20
C PRO A 242 -9.87 8.90 6.13
N ILE A 243 -10.11 7.60 5.91
CA ILE A 243 -11.35 7.06 5.36
C ILE A 243 -12.05 6.22 6.42
N SER A 244 -11.36 5.23 6.97
CA SER A 244 -11.97 4.17 7.78
C SER A 244 -11.08 3.74 8.92
N HIS A 245 -11.53 3.97 10.15
CA HIS A 245 -10.80 3.53 11.33
C HIS A 245 -10.80 2.01 11.50
N SER A 246 -11.65 1.25 10.79
CA SER A 246 -11.62 -0.22 10.78
C SER A 246 -10.63 -0.81 9.77
N GLN A 247 -10.17 -0.06 8.76
CA GLN A 247 -9.36 -0.59 7.66
C GLN A 247 -8.07 0.20 7.38
N ASP A 248 -8.05 1.49 7.68
CA ASP A 248 -6.92 2.37 7.36
C ASP A 248 -5.64 1.93 8.04
N THR A 249 -4.56 1.92 7.26
CA THR A 249 -3.21 1.70 7.75
C THR A 249 -2.19 2.41 6.86
N ILE A 250 -1.00 2.61 7.39
CA ILE A 250 0.09 3.33 6.74
C ILE A 250 1.23 2.35 6.55
N GLY A 251 1.83 2.36 5.36
CA GLY A 251 2.82 1.35 5.03
C GLY A 251 3.89 1.82 4.05
N PRO A 252 5.04 1.14 4.06
CA PRO A 252 6.17 1.47 3.21
C PRO A 252 5.92 1.02 1.76
N MET A 253 6.47 1.81 0.84
CA MET A 253 6.62 1.47 -0.57
C MET A 253 8.10 1.64 -0.95
N ALA A 254 8.71 0.68 -1.62
CA ALA A 254 10.13 0.70 -1.95
C ALA A 254 10.45 -0.16 -3.17
N ARG A 255 11.65 -0.02 -3.76
CA ARG A 255 12.07 -0.90 -4.87
C ARG A 255 12.45 -2.31 -4.43
N SER A 256 12.75 -2.50 -3.14
CA SER A 256 13.13 -3.79 -2.58
C SER A 256 12.38 -4.13 -1.29
N VAL A 257 12.24 -5.43 -0.99
CA VAL A 257 11.66 -5.90 0.29
C VAL A 257 12.54 -5.47 1.46
N ALA A 258 13.86 -5.43 1.27
CA ALA A 258 14.80 -4.98 2.30
C ALA A 258 14.58 -3.51 2.70
N ASP A 259 14.44 -2.61 1.71
CA ASP A 259 14.17 -1.19 1.96
C ASP A 259 12.79 -0.97 2.60
N ALA A 260 11.77 -1.71 2.15
CA ALA A 260 10.43 -1.65 2.73
C ALA A 260 10.42 -2.14 4.20
N ALA A 261 11.13 -3.23 4.51
CA ALA A 261 11.27 -3.74 5.87
C ALA A 261 12.04 -2.76 6.78
N ALA A 262 13.10 -2.13 6.27
CA ALA A 262 13.85 -1.12 7.01
C ALA A 262 12.99 0.09 7.37
N LEU A 263 12.13 0.55 6.45
CA LEU A 263 11.16 1.60 6.74
C LEU A 263 10.07 1.12 7.71
N LEU A 264 9.58 -0.13 7.59
CA LEU A 264 8.58 -0.65 8.52
C LEU A 264 9.10 -0.68 9.98
N ASN A 265 10.39 -0.96 10.20
CA ASN A 265 11.02 -0.88 11.53
C ASN A 265 10.90 0.52 12.16
N VAL A 266 10.89 1.59 11.36
CA VAL A 266 10.67 2.96 11.86
C VAL A 266 9.21 3.21 12.22
N LEU A 267 8.29 2.64 11.42
CA LEU A 267 6.85 2.91 11.50
C LEU A 267 6.11 2.05 12.53
N ALA A 268 6.57 0.82 12.75
CA ALA A 268 5.93 -0.18 13.62
C ALA A 268 6.21 0.10 15.10
N VAL A 269 5.85 1.30 15.54
CA VAL A 269 6.00 1.76 16.93
C VAL A 269 4.61 2.06 17.49
N PRO A 270 4.23 1.48 18.65
CA PRO A 270 2.97 1.77 19.30
C PRO A 270 2.79 3.27 19.54
N ASP A 271 1.63 3.80 19.16
CA ASP A 271 1.24 5.18 19.46
C ASP A 271 0.03 5.19 20.40
N PRO A 272 0.20 5.61 21.67
CA PRO A 272 -0.89 5.68 22.62
C PRO A 272 -2.05 6.59 22.19
N ALA A 273 -1.82 7.52 21.25
CA ALA A 273 -2.87 8.37 20.73
C ALA A 273 -3.71 7.69 19.63
N ASP A 274 -3.30 6.52 19.13
CA ASP A 274 -4.08 5.70 18.22
C ASP A 274 -4.73 4.53 18.98
N ALA A 275 -6.06 4.52 19.08
CA ALA A 275 -6.81 3.46 19.73
C ALA A 275 -6.49 2.06 19.16
N ALA A 276 -6.32 1.94 17.83
CA ALA A 276 -6.01 0.66 17.20
C ALA A 276 -4.61 0.14 17.62
N SER A 277 -3.65 1.03 17.86
CA SER A 277 -2.33 0.66 18.36
C SER A 277 -2.35 0.16 19.81
N ASN A 278 -3.40 0.50 20.57
CA ASN A 278 -3.60 0.05 21.94
C ASN A 278 -4.42 -1.26 22.03
N GLY A 279 -4.72 -1.90 20.89
CA GLY A 279 -5.58 -3.08 20.86
C GLY A 279 -7.08 -2.77 20.96
N GLU A 280 -7.46 -1.50 20.90
CA GLU A 280 -8.86 -1.08 20.77
C GLU A 280 -9.24 -1.11 19.29
N TRP A 281 -9.39 -2.33 18.78
CA TRP A 281 -9.93 -2.56 17.44
C TRP A 281 -11.42 -2.19 17.46
N PRO A 282 -11.94 -1.45 16.48
CA PRO A 282 -13.37 -1.25 16.33
C PRO A 282 -14.04 -2.58 15.97
N VAL A 283 -14.37 -3.39 16.98
CA VAL A 283 -15.72 -3.69 17.46
C VAL A 283 -15.61 -4.26 18.89
N ALA A 284 -15.63 -3.40 19.91
CA ALA A 284 -15.99 -3.85 21.25
C ALA A 284 -17.52 -3.89 21.32
N ALA A 285 -18.10 -5.09 21.33
CA ALA A 285 -19.52 -5.27 21.59
C ALA A 285 -19.90 -4.49 22.87
N SER A 286 -20.78 -3.50 22.76
CA SER A 286 -21.47 -3.04 23.97
C SER A 286 -22.30 -4.23 24.46
N SER A 287 -22.05 -4.68 25.68
CA SER A 287 -22.69 -5.85 26.27
C SER A 287 -24.18 -5.68 26.56
N ASP A 288 -24.81 -4.57 26.12
CA ASP A 288 -26.11 -4.11 26.62
C ASP A 288 -27.15 -3.70 25.55
N ALA A 289 -26.96 -4.06 24.28
CA ALA A 289 -27.98 -3.80 23.26
C ALA A 289 -29.17 -4.79 23.39
N THR A 290 -30.22 -4.41 24.12
CA THR A 290 -31.51 -5.13 24.12
C THR A 290 -32.19 -5.05 22.74
N PRO A 291 -32.63 -6.17 22.14
CA PRO A 291 -33.29 -6.14 20.83
C PRO A 291 -34.66 -5.46 20.89
N VAL A 292 -34.90 -4.52 19.99
CA VAL A 292 -36.23 -3.90 19.78
C VAL A 292 -37.05 -4.83 18.87
N ALA A 293 -38.32 -5.04 19.24
CA ALA A 293 -39.21 -6.04 18.65
C ALA A 293 -39.60 -5.75 17.19
N GLU A 294 -39.54 -6.79 16.35
CA GLU A 294 -40.11 -6.79 14.99
C GLU A 294 -41.59 -7.24 14.97
N PRO A 295 -42.40 -6.77 14.00
CA PRO A 295 -43.78 -7.20 13.82
C PRO A 295 -43.91 -8.55 13.10
N GLU A 296 -44.94 -9.30 13.50
CA GLU A 296 -45.16 -10.71 13.21
C GLU A 296 -45.28 -11.09 11.71
N ALA A 297 -44.57 -12.16 11.32
CA ALA A 297 -44.97 -13.06 10.25
C ALA A 297 -44.74 -14.53 10.64
N THR A 298 -45.76 -15.35 10.35
CA THR A 298 -45.99 -16.75 10.74
C THR A 298 -45.00 -17.79 10.17
N PRO A 299 -44.91 -19.00 10.79
CA PRO A 299 -43.68 -19.78 10.92
C PRO A 299 -43.51 -20.89 9.88
N ILE A 300 -42.25 -21.23 9.58
CA ILE A 300 -41.83 -22.56 9.10
C ILE A 300 -40.70 -23.07 10.02
N ALA A 301 -40.78 -24.35 10.36
CA ALA A 301 -40.00 -25.00 11.41
C ALA A 301 -38.47 -24.97 11.18
N THR A 302 -37.77 -24.69 12.28
CA THR A 302 -36.33 -24.56 12.51
C THR A 302 -35.55 -25.88 12.39
N PRO A 303 -34.36 -25.90 11.75
CA PRO A 303 -33.20 -26.58 12.30
C PRO A 303 -32.52 -25.68 13.34
N GLU A 304 -31.95 -26.30 14.38
CA GLU A 304 -31.20 -25.65 15.47
C GLU A 304 -30.09 -24.74 14.92
N MET A 305 -30.16 -23.44 15.24
CA MET A 305 -29.02 -22.54 15.06
C MET A 305 -28.08 -22.75 16.24
N THR A 306 -26.99 -23.45 15.98
CA THR A 306 -25.78 -23.38 16.80
C THR A 306 -25.36 -21.92 16.85
N ILE A 307 -25.40 -21.31 18.03
CA ILE A 307 -24.70 -20.06 18.29
C ILE A 307 -23.23 -20.36 18.00
N LEU A 308 -22.71 -19.85 16.88
CA LEU A 308 -21.29 -19.90 16.59
C LEU A 308 -20.56 -19.17 17.73
N PRO A 309 -19.48 -19.75 18.27
CA PRO A 309 -18.71 -19.11 19.31
C PRO A 309 -18.25 -17.72 18.82
N ILE A 310 -18.30 -16.76 19.74
CA ILE A 310 -17.65 -15.46 19.57
C ILE A 310 -16.21 -15.73 19.10
N PRO A 311 -15.76 -15.13 17.99
CA PRO A 311 -14.39 -15.30 17.51
C PRO A 311 -13.42 -15.14 18.66
N SER A 312 -12.57 -16.15 18.87
CA SER A 312 -11.45 -15.98 19.77
C SER A 312 -10.49 -15.03 19.09
N TYR A 313 -10.55 -13.75 19.46
CA TYR A 313 -9.50 -12.80 19.15
C TYR A 313 -8.15 -13.46 19.45
N PRO A 314 -7.15 -13.38 18.54
CA PRO A 314 -5.79 -13.72 18.90
C PRO A 314 -5.49 -12.98 20.19
N GLN A 315 -5.31 -13.75 21.27
CA GLN A 315 -5.12 -13.20 22.59
C GLN A 315 -3.93 -12.25 22.51
N HIS A 316 -4.18 -10.97 22.75
CA HIS A 316 -3.14 -10.04 23.14
C HIS A 316 -2.30 -10.74 24.22
N PRO A 317 -1.00 -10.99 24.02
CA PRO A 317 -0.14 -11.21 25.16
C PRO A 317 -0.18 -9.91 25.96
N GLU A 318 -0.37 -9.99 27.28
CA GLU A 318 -0.29 -8.83 28.15
C GLU A 318 0.98 -8.01 27.82
N GLY A 319 0.85 -6.80 27.25
CA GLY A 319 1.93 -5.81 27.22
C GLY A 319 2.37 -5.17 25.89
N GLY A 320 1.62 -5.23 24.77
CA GLY A 320 1.80 -4.34 23.61
C GLY A 320 1.96 -5.02 22.25
N ILE A 321 1.96 -4.23 21.16
CA ILE A 321 2.29 -4.70 19.81
C ILE A 321 3.72 -5.28 19.82
N PRO A 322 3.96 -6.47 19.24
CA PRO A 322 5.30 -7.05 19.18
C PRO A 322 6.27 -6.07 18.51
N ILE A 323 7.34 -5.70 19.22
CA ILE A 323 8.47 -5.00 18.61
C ILE A 323 9.28 -6.05 17.86
N VAL A 324 9.15 -6.05 16.55
CA VAL A 324 9.84 -6.97 15.63
C VAL A 324 10.91 -6.20 14.88
N ASP A 325 12.07 -6.81 14.70
CA ASP A 325 13.06 -6.33 13.73
C ASP A 325 12.79 -7.01 12.37
N TYR A 326 12.09 -6.32 11.48
CA TYR A 326 11.72 -6.84 10.17
C TYR A 326 12.92 -7.02 9.23
N VAL A 327 14.02 -6.31 9.46
CA VAL A 327 15.27 -6.50 8.70
C VAL A 327 15.93 -7.83 9.10
N ALA A 328 15.74 -8.29 10.35
CA ALA A 328 16.21 -9.60 10.77
C ALA A 328 15.46 -10.77 10.09
N ALA A 329 14.27 -10.51 9.55
CA ALA A 329 13.47 -11.50 8.82
C ALA A 329 13.94 -11.73 7.36
N LEU A 330 14.89 -10.93 6.86
CA LEU A 330 15.41 -11.02 5.49
C LEU A 330 16.28 -12.28 5.32
N ASP A 331 15.64 -13.40 5.04
CA ASP A 331 16.27 -14.70 4.82
C ASP A 331 16.06 -15.18 3.36
N PRO A 332 17.12 -15.27 2.52
CA PRO A 332 16.98 -15.73 1.14
C PRO A 332 16.57 -17.21 1.04
N THR A 333 16.60 -17.96 2.14
CA THR A 333 16.13 -19.35 2.23
C THR A 333 14.70 -19.48 2.75
N GLY A 334 14.01 -18.36 2.99
CA GLY A 334 12.72 -18.29 3.65
C GLY A 334 11.60 -19.14 3.02
N LEU A 335 11.71 -19.50 1.73
CA LEU A 335 10.76 -20.36 1.03
C LEU A 335 10.94 -21.87 1.32
N GLN A 336 12.07 -22.31 1.85
CA GLN A 336 12.35 -23.73 2.05
C GLN A 336 11.43 -24.32 3.13
N GLY A 337 10.52 -25.20 2.70
CA GLY A 337 9.53 -25.82 3.58
C GLY A 337 8.35 -24.92 3.97
N ALA A 338 8.28 -23.70 3.41
CA ALA A 338 7.13 -22.83 3.61
C ALA A 338 5.88 -23.44 2.97
N ARG A 339 4.74 -23.36 3.66
CA ARG A 339 3.44 -23.86 3.18
C ARG A 339 2.62 -22.68 2.68
N ILE A 340 2.38 -22.61 1.37
CA ILE A 340 1.75 -21.45 0.74
C ILE A 340 0.50 -21.89 -0.03
N GLY A 341 -0.64 -21.27 0.27
CA GLY A 341 -1.92 -21.54 -0.39
C GLY A 341 -2.18 -20.62 -1.57
N VAL A 342 -2.75 -21.17 -2.65
CA VAL A 342 -3.13 -20.39 -3.85
C VAL A 342 -4.62 -20.10 -3.84
N LEU A 343 -4.99 -18.82 -3.72
CA LEU A 343 -6.39 -18.38 -3.76
C LEU A 343 -6.89 -18.25 -5.21
N ARG A 344 -7.38 -19.36 -5.77
CA ARG A 344 -7.82 -19.40 -7.17
C ARG A 344 -9.08 -18.58 -7.45
N GLY A 345 -9.92 -18.29 -6.45
CA GLY A 345 -11.05 -17.38 -6.61
C GLY A 345 -10.64 -15.92 -6.82
N MET A 346 -9.39 -15.56 -6.54
CA MET A 346 -8.78 -14.26 -6.85
C MET A 346 -7.96 -14.28 -8.16
N THR A 347 -8.30 -15.14 -9.12
CA THR A 347 -7.66 -15.22 -10.45
C THR A 347 -8.69 -15.10 -11.57
N GLY A 348 -8.26 -15.07 -12.84
CA GLY A 348 -9.16 -15.11 -13.99
C GLY A 348 -9.65 -13.74 -14.47
N PHE A 349 -9.25 -12.66 -13.79
CA PHE A 349 -9.58 -11.29 -14.20
C PHE A 349 -8.65 -10.73 -15.29
N SER A 350 -7.48 -11.34 -15.50
CA SER A 350 -6.52 -10.92 -16.52
C SER A 350 -5.66 -12.11 -16.94
N PRO A 351 -5.74 -12.56 -18.22
CA PRO A 351 -4.89 -13.64 -18.72
C PRO A 351 -3.40 -13.35 -18.58
N ASP A 352 -3.02 -12.08 -18.69
CA ASP A 352 -1.63 -11.62 -18.54
C ASP A 352 -1.15 -11.73 -17.09
N ALA A 353 -2.00 -11.34 -16.14
CA ALA A 353 -1.69 -11.51 -14.71
C ALA A 353 -1.64 -12.98 -14.31
N ASP A 354 -2.62 -13.77 -14.77
CA ASP A 354 -2.68 -15.20 -14.51
C ASP A 354 -1.43 -15.91 -15.05
N ALA A 355 -0.95 -15.53 -16.24
CA ALA A 355 0.25 -16.13 -16.82
C ALA A 355 1.53 -15.82 -15.99
N VAL A 356 1.70 -14.58 -15.52
CA VAL A 356 2.81 -14.23 -14.61
C VAL A 356 2.66 -14.97 -13.27
N PHE A 357 1.44 -15.10 -12.77
CA PHE A 357 1.18 -15.78 -11.52
C PHE A 357 1.48 -17.28 -11.57
N GLU A 358 1.17 -17.95 -12.69
CA GLU A 358 1.59 -19.34 -12.91
C GLU A 358 3.12 -19.50 -12.93
N GLU A 359 3.85 -18.58 -13.56
CA GLU A 359 5.31 -18.54 -13.54
C GLU A 359 5.85 -18.38 -12.11
N ALA A 360 5.24 -17.50 -11.32
CA ALA A 360 5.58 -17.28 -9.92
C ALA A 360 5.33 -18.53 -9.05
N ILE A 361 4.20 -19.22 -9.24
CA ILE A 361 3.88 -20.48 -8.54
C ILE A 361 4.93 -21.55 -8.83
N VAL A 362 5.38 -21.67 -10.09
CA VAL A 362 6.45 -22.60 -10.47
C VAL A 362 7.75 -22.24 -9.75
N ALA A 363 8.14 -20.96 -9.75
CA ALA A 363 9.35 -20.49 -9.08
C ALA A 363 9.32 -20.79 -7.57
N LEU A 364 8.18 -20.55 -6.91
CA LEU A 364 7.99 -20.87 -5.49
C LEU A 364 8.16 -22.37 -5.18
N ARG A 365 7.57 -23.25 -6.01
CA ARG A 365 7.75 -24.71 -5.87
C ARG A 365 9.22 -25.11 -6.04
N GLU A 366 9.91 -24.56 -7.03
CA GLU A 366 11.31 -24.86 -7.31
C GLU A 366 12.26 -24.38 -6.19
N ALA A 367 11.89 -23.31 -5.49
CA ALA A 367 12.58 -22.81 -4.31
C ALA A 367 12.36 -23.63 -3.03
N GLY A 368 11.49 -24.65 -3.09
CA GLY A 368 11.24 -25.58 -1.99
C GLY A 368 10.02 -25.23 -1.13
N ALA A 369 9.15 -24.32 -1.57
CA ALA A 369 7.86 -24.10 -0.91
C ALA A 369 6.88 -25.24 -1.26
N GLU A 370 6.12 -25.69 -0.26
CA GLU A 370 4.98 -26.57 -0.44
C GLU A 370 3.78 -25.73 -0.87
N ILE A 371 3.41 -25.81 -2.15
CA ILE A 371 2.26 -25.08 -2.70
C ILE A 371 1.00 -25.93 -2.61
N ILE A 372 0.00 -25.44 -1.89
CA ILE A 372 -1.35 -26.01 -1.81
C ILE A 372 -2.23 -25.22 -2.80
N ASP A 373 -2.74 -25.92 -3.81
CA ASP A 373 -3.45 -25.29 -4.93
C ASP A 373 -4.55 -26.24 -5.45
N PRO A 374 -5.85 -25.87 -5.35
CA PRO A 374 -6.37 -24.61 -4.82
C PRO A 374 -6.49 -24.59 -3.29
N VAL A 375 -6.52 -23.38 -2.73
CA VAL A 375 -7.06 -23.09 -1.38
C VAL A 375 -8.28 -22.19 -1.55
N GLU A 376 -9.31 -22.41 -0.73
CA GLU A 376 -10.54 -21.62 -0.71
C GLU A 376 -10.63 -20.84 0.61
N ALA A 377 -10.83 -19.53 0.53
CA ALA A 377 -11.37 -18.75 1.65
C ALA A 377 -12.91 -18.83 1.58
N PRO A 378 -13.62 -19.36 2.60
CA PRO A 378 -15.05 -19.63 2.52
C PRO A 378 -15.90 -18.42 2.08
N SER A 379 -15.54 -17.22 2.54
CA SER A 379 -16.22 -15.96 2.23
C SER A 379 -16.08 -15.49 0.77
N GLU A 380 -15.16 -16.02 -0.03
CA GLU A 380 -15.05 -15.69 -1.47
C GLU A 380 -16.30 -16.12 -2.26
N SER A 381 -16.99 -17.16 -1.77
CA SER A 381 -18.24 -17.65 -2.36
C SER A 381 -19.50 -16.95 -1.85
N ASP A 382 -19.35 -16.12 -0.80
CA ASP A 382 -20.43 -15.39 -0.15
C ASP A 382 -20.45 -13.95 -0.65
N SER A 383 -21.56 -13.53 -1.27
CA SER A 383 -21.70 -12.18 -1.80
C SER A 383 -22.32 -11.19 -0.83
N GLU A 384 -22.86 -11.65 0.31
CA GLU A 384 -23.68 -10.81 1.21
C GLU A 384 -22.85 -9.71 1.89
N TRP A 385 -21.63 -10.01 2.33
CA TRP A 385 -20.74 -9.02 2.95
C TRP A 385 -20.25 -7.95 1.97
N GLY A 386 -20.25 -8.23 0.67
CA GLY A 386 -19.81 -7.28 -0.36
C GLY A 386 -20.64 -6.00 -0.37
N ALA A 387 -21.93 -6.10 -0.05
CA ALA A 387 -22.85 -4.97 0.03
C ALA A 387 -22.52 -3.98 1.15
N ASP A 388 -21.79 -4.42 2.19
CA ASP A 388 -21.44 -3.61 3.35
C ASP A 388 -20.10 -2.88 3.21
N THR A 389 -19.24 -3.32 2.28
CA THR A 389 -17.86 -2.83 2.17
C THR A 389 -17.79 -1.31 1.99
N LEU A 390 -18.46 -0.74 0.99
CA LEU A 390 -18.50 0.71 0.78
C LEU A 390 -19.33 1.45 1.83
N PRO A 391 -20.55 1.01 2.21
CA PRO A 391 -21.31 1.65 3.28
C PRO A 391 -20.53 1.85 4.58
N VAL A 392 -19.78 0.85 5.05
CA VAL A 392 -18.92 0.98 6.25
C VAL A 392 -17.95 2.14 6.10
N LEU A 393 -17.29 2.28 4.94
CA LEU A 393 -16.40 3.42 4.67
C LEU A 393 -17.15 4.75 4.70
N GLU A 394 -18.38 4.82 4.17
CA GLU A 394 -19.18 6.05 4.16
C GLU A 394 -19.53 6.53 5.59
N TRP A 395 -19.91 5.61 6.49
CA TRP A 395 -20.15 5.94 7.91
C TRP A 395 -18.88 6.45 8.59
N GLU A 396 -17.76 5.74 8.39
CA GLU A 396 -16.50 6.05 9.07
C GLU A 396 -15.83 7.31 8.54
N LEU A 397 -15.96 7.59 7.24
CA LEU A 397 -15.38 8.77 6.57
C LEU A 397 -15.89 10.05 7.21
N LYS A 398 -17.21 10.17 7.38
CA LYS A 398 -17.83 11.37 7.95
C LYS A 398 -17.32 11.65 9.37
N ALA A 399 -17.26 10.61 10.20
CA ALA A 399 -16.79 10.73 11.58
C ALA A 399 -15.29 11.02 11.65
N GLY A 400 -14.49 10.29 10.87
CA GLY A 400 -13.04 10.45 10.85
C GLY A 400 -12.59 11.81 10.32
N LEU A 401 -13.22 12.33 9.26
CA LEU A 401 -12.91 13.67 8.76
C LEU A 401 -13.23 14.76 9.79
N ALA A 402 -14.37 14.66 10.48
CA ALA A 402 -14.72 15.61 11.53
C ALA A 402 -13.69 15.62 12.68
N GLU A 403 -13.20 14.44 13.08
CA GLU A 403 -12.14 14.30 14.08
C GLU A 403 -10.81 14.89 13.58
N TYR A 404 -10.40 14.57 12.35
CA TYR A 404 -9.18 15.11 11.75
C TYR A 404 -9.22 16.63 11.65
N PHE A 405 -10.31 17.21 11.14
CA PHE A 405 -10.44 18.66 11.00
C PHE A 405 -10.37 19.37 12.34
N ALA A 406 -11.02 18.82 13.38
CA ALA A 406 -10.96 19.39 14.72
C ALA A 406 -9.58 19.24 15.39
N GLY A 407 -8.83 18.17 15.08
CA GLY A 407 -7.56 17.85 15.72
C GLY A 407 -6.32 18.44 15.05
N PHE A 408 -6.35 18.64 13.73
CA PHE A 408 -5.14 18.95 12.95
C PHE A 408 -5.22 20.26 12.16
N LEU A 409 -6.41 20.71 11.75
CA LEU A 409 -6.54 21.97 11.00
C LEU A 409 -6.49 23.19 11.92
N PRO A 410 -6.20 24.38 11.37
CA PRO A 410 -6.20 25.60 12.16
C PRO A 410 -7.54 25.97 12.78
N ASP A 411 -7.47 26.54 14.00
CA ASP A 411 -8.65 27.11 14.66
C ASP A 411 -9.37 28.10 13.74
N GLY A 412 -10.66 27.87 13.50
CA GLY A 412 -11.47 28.71 12.62
C GLY A 412 -11.24 28.48 11.13
N ALA A 413 -10.63 27.37 10.73
CA ALA A 413 -10.58 26.94 9.33
C ALA A 413 -11.99 26.95 8.70
N PRO A 414 -12.12 27.36 7.42
CA PRO A 414 -13.40 27.40 6.73
C PRO A 414 -13.98 26.01 6.43
N ILE A 415 -13.14 24.97 6.45
CA ILE A 415 -13.53 23.57 6.32
C ILE A 415 -13.47 22.93 7.71
N ALA A 416 -14.63 22.54 8.24
CA ALA A 416 -14.73 21.87 9.55
C ALA A 416 -15.54 20.57 9.50
N SER A 417 -16.11 20.23 8.34
CA SER A 417 -16.96 19.06 8.15
C SER A 417 -16.93 18.56 6.69
N LEU A 418 -17.39 17.33 6.47
CA LEU A 418 -17.59 16.80 5.12
C LEU A 418 -18.58 17.65 4.31
N ALA A 419 -19.62 18.19 4.95
CA ALA A 419 -20.57 19.10 4.32
C ALA A 419 -19.90 20.39 3.80
N ASP A 420 -18.91 20.93 4.53
CA ASP A 420 -18.15 22.10 4.06
C ASP A 420 -17.30 21.77 2.84
N VAL A 421 -16.68 20.57 2.79
CA VAL A 421 -15.95 20.08 1.61
C VAL A 421 -16.88 19.94 0.40
N ILE A 422 -18.06 19.35 0.59
CA ILE A 422 -19.07 19.21 -0.46
C ILE A 422 -19.47 20.57 -1.02
N ALA A 423 -19.77 21.53 -0.15
CA ALA A 423 -20.14 22.89 -0.53
C ALA A 423 -18.99 23.61 -1.25
N PHE A 424 -17.76 23.47 -0.77
CA PHE A 424 -16.58 24.02 -1.44
C PHE A 424 -16.45 23.49 -2.87
N ASN A 425 -16.59 22.18 -3.06
CA ASN A 425 -16.50 21.54 -4.38
C ASN A 425 -17.60 22.01 -5.33
N GLU A 426 -18.83 22.25 -4.82
CA GLU A 426 -19.93 22.81 -5.61
C GLU A 426 -19.65 24.25 -6.05
N GLU A 427 -19.06 25.06 -5.18
CA GLU A 427 -18.65 26.44 -5.49
C GLU A 427 -17.48 26.51 -6.49
N HIS A 428 -16.62 25.48 -6.50
CA HIS A 428 -15.43 25.36 -7.36
C HIS A 428 -15.57 24.24 -8.40
N ALA A 429 -16.80 23.99 -8.87
CA ALA A 429 -17.11 22.83 -9.72
C ALA A 429 -16.31 22.77 -11.03
N ASP A 430 -15.90 23.91 -11.59
CA ASP A 430 -15.08 23.98 -12.82
C ASP A 430 -13.66 23.41 -12.62
N GLU A 431 -13.19 23.31 -11.38
CA GLU A 431 -11.86 22.79 -11.01
C GLU A 431 -11.98 21.43 -10.32
N GLU A 432 -12.72 21.38 -9.21
CA GLU A 432 -12.85 20.19 -8.37
C GLU A 432 -13.70 19.10 -9.02
N LEU A 433 -14.81 19.47 -9.67
CA LEU A 433 -15.77 18.53 -10.27
C LEU A 433 -15.65 18.44 -11.79
N GLN A 434 -14.51 18.87 -12.34
CA GLN A 434 -14.26 18.97 -13.78
C GLN A 434 -14.46 17.64 -14.52
N TYR A 435 -13.95 16.54 -13.94
CA TYR A 435 -13.90 15.24 -14.60
C TYR A 435 -14.94 14.25 -14.06
N PHE A 436 -15.13 14.23 -12.75
CA PHE A 436 -16.05 13.32 -12.08
C PHE A 436 -16.63 13.96 -10.81
N ASP A 437 -17.76 13.42 -10.36
CA ASP A 437 -18.58 13.99 -9.30
C ASP A 437 -18.00 13.80 -7.89
N GLN A 438 -18.85 13.98 -6.88
CA GLN A 438 -18.59 13.69 -5.47
C GLN A 438 -19.68 12.80 -4.86
N GLY A 439 -20.14 11.80 -5.62
CA GLY A 439 -21.25 10.93 -5.24
C GLY A 439 -21.09 10.22 -3.90
N ILE A 440 -19.88 9.73 -3.60
CA ILE A 440 -19.61 8.99 -2.38
C ILE A 440 -19.64 9.93 -1.17
N PHE A 441 -19.17 11.18 -1.32
CA PHE A 441 -19.26 12.19 -0.27
C PHE A 441 -20.71 12.52 0.09
N MET A 442 -21.57 12.68 -0.91
CA MET A 442 -22.99 12.93 -0.68
C MET A 442 -23.66 11.76 0.06
N ASN A 443 -23.30 10.52 -0.26
CA ASN A 443 -23.78 9.36 0.48
C ASN A 443 -23.28 9.37 1.93
N ALA A 444 -21.97 9.59 2.13
CA ALA A 444 -21.34 9.62 3.45
C ALA A 444 -21.92 10.73 4.33
N ASP A 445 -22.13 11.94 3.81
CA ASP A 445 -22.75 13.03 4.57
C ASP A 445 -24.21 12.73 4.96
N ALA A 446 -24.92 11.92 4.16
CA ALA A 446 -26.27 11.47 4.49
C ALA A 446 -26.32 10.35 5.55
N ARG A 447 -25.19 9.72 5.91
CA ARG A 447 -25.13 8.65 6.92
C ARG A 447 -25.33 9.19 8.35
N GLY A 448 -25.83 8.28 9.19
CA GLY A 448 -25.96 8.45 10.64
C GLY A 448 -24.61 8.41 11.38
N GLY A 449 -24.67 8.33 12.71
CA GLY A 449 -23.48 8.20 13.56
C GLY A 449 -22.94 6.77 13.62
N LEU A 450 -21.78 6.61 14.25
CA LEU A 450 -21.16 5.29 14.48
C LEU A 450 -21.89 4.47 15.55
N ASP A 451 -22.88 5.03 16.25
CA ASP A 451 -23.78 4.31 17.16
C ASP A 451 -24.96 3.64 16.44
N ASP A 452 -25.07 3.81 15.11
CA ASP A 452 -26.07 3.16 14.27
C ASP A 452 -25.94 1.62 14.34
N PRO A 453 -26.99 0.89 14.75
CA PRO A 453 -26.97 -0.56 14.80
C PRO A 453 -26.69 -1.23 13.46
N GLU A 454 -27.09 -0.61 12.33
CA GLU A 454 -26.83 -1.14 11.00
C GLU A 454 -25.34 -1.07 10.66
N TYR A 455 -24.70 0.05 10.98
CA TYR A 455 -23.25 0.22 10.87
C TYR A 455 -22.50 -0.84 11.70
N GLN A 456 -22.85 -0.97 12.99
CA GLN A 456 -22.18 -1.93 13.88
C GLN A 456 -22.33 -3.38 13.37
N ALA A 457 -23.49 -3.74 12.85
CA ALA A 457 -23.71 -5.05 12.25
C ALA A 457 -22.93 -5.23 10.93
N ALA A 458 -22.85 -4.19 10.10
CA ALA A 458 -22.10 -4.21 8.84
C ALA A 458 -20.59 -4.42 9.08
N VAL A 459 -19.99 -3.71 10.06
CA VAL A 459 -18.58 -3.90 10.44
C VAL A 459 -18.33 -5.35 10.88
N LEU A 460 -19.21 -5.90 11.72
CA LEU A 460 -19.08 -7.30 12.17
C LEU A 460 -19.15 -8.30 11.01
N ARG A 461 -20.05 -8.07 10.02
CA ARG A 461 -20.17 -8.95 8.85
C ARG A 461 -18.91 -8.92 7.98
N ILE A 462 -18.38 -7.75 7.65
CA ILE A 462 -17.18 -7.66 6.82
C ILE A 462 -15.94 -8.19 7.55
N GLN A 463 -15.82 -7.98 8.86
CA GLN A 463 -14.69 -8.50 9.64
C GLN A 463 -14.76 -10.01 9.77
N TYR A 464 -15.94 -10.59 10.03
CA TYR A 464 -16.12 -12.04 10.04
C TYR A 464 -15.78 -12.66 8.67
N ALA A 465 -16.22 -12.01 7.59
CA ALA A 465 -15.91 -12.44 6.22
C ALA A 465 -14.41 -12.38 5.92
N GLY A 466 -13.70 -11.35 6.37
CA GLY A 466 -12.25 -11.21 6.18
C GLY A 466 -11.41 -12.14 7.05
N ARG A 467 -11.84 -12.40 8.29
CA ARG A 467 -11.10 -13.12 9.33
C ARG A 467 -11.51 -14.58 9.40
N ASP A 468 -12.40 -14.91 10.34
CA ASP A 468 -12.77 -16.29 10.69
C ASP A 468 -13.35 -17.08 9.52
N ASN A 469 -14.14 -16.44 8.66
CA ASN A 469 -14.72 -17.06 7.47
C ASN A 469 -13.92 -16.79 6.19
N GLY A 470 -12.75 -16.16 6.31
CA GLY A 470 -11.91 -15.75 5.21
C GLY A 470 -10.48 -16.26 5.37
N ILE A 471 -9.57 -15.34 5.67
CA ILE A 471 -8.13 -15.57 5.70
C ILE A 471 -7.76 -16.60 6.76
N ASP A 472 -8.32 -16.50 7.97
CA ASP A 472 -7.95 -17.39 9.07
C ASP A 472 -8.39 -18.83 8.77
N ALA A 473 -9.62 -19.03 8.29
CA ALA A 473 -10.08 -20.35 7.87
C ALA A 473 -9.20 -20.95 6.76
N ALA A 474 -8.80 -20.16 5.77
CA ALA A 474 -7.95 -20.62 4.67
C ALA A 474 -6.55 -21.04 5.17
N LEU A 475 -5.94 -20.24 6.05
CA LEU A 475 -4.64 -20.51 6.66
C LEU A 475 -4.69 -21.76 7.57
N GLU A 476 -5.66 -21.83 8.48
CA GLU A 476 -5.76 -22.89 9.49
C GLU A 476 -6.11 -24.25 8.89
N THR A 477 -7.08 -24.30 7.96
CA THR A 477 -7.56 -25.56 7.34
C THR A 477 -6.41 -26.33 6.69
N ASN A 478 -5.42 -25.61 6.16
CA ASN A 478 -4.30 -26.19 5.43
C ASN A 478 -2.96 -25.98 6.15
N ALA A 479 -2.94 -25.46 7.38
CA ALA A 479 -1.74 -25.13 8.16
C ALA A 479 -0.70 -24.35 7.30
N LEU A 480 -1.12 -23.21 6.75
CA LEU A 480 -0.32 -22.40 5.83
C LEU A 480 0.43 -21.29 6.56
N ASP A 481 1.60 -20.94 6.04
CA ASP A 481 2.36 -19.75 6.45
C ASP A 481 1.82 -18.47 5.78
N ALA A 482 1.30 -18.60 4.54
CA ALA A 482 0.75 -17.49 3.77
C ALA A 482 -0.19 -17.96 2.67
N LEU A 483 -1.00 -17.03 2.17
CA LEU A 483 -1.79 -17.13 0.95
C LEU A 483 -1.17 -16.27 -0.14
N ILE A 484 -1.34 -16.65 -1.41
CA ILE A 484 -0.89 -15.87 -2.57
C ILE A 484 -1.96 -15.74 -3.64
N ALA A 485 -1.93 -14.60 -4.33
CA ALA A 485 -2.74 -14.30 -5.51
C ALA A 485 -2.09 -13.17 -6.35
N PRO A 486 -2.46 -13.00 -7.65
CA PRO A 486 -1.95 -11.90 -8.47
C PRO A 486 -2.47 -10.56 -7.96
N THR A 487 -1.59 -9.56 -7.78
CA THR A 487 -1.99 -8.28 -7.15
C THR A 487 -3.05 -7.52 -7.96
N ASN A 488 -2.76 -7.31 -9.26
CA ASN A 488 -3.63 -6.63 -10.23
C ASN A 488 -3.35 -7.17 -11.64
N GLY A 489 -4.18 -6.75 -12.60
CA GLY A 489 -3.84 -6.82 -14.02
C GLY A 489 -2.76 -5.81 -14.39
N PRO A 490 -2.08 -5.97 -15.55
CA PRO A 490 -1.23 -4.91 -16.10
C PRO A 490 -1.98 -3.57 -16.15
N ALA A 491 -1.26 -2.47 -15.91
CA ALA A 491 -1.84 -1.14 -15.84
C ALA A 491 -2.70 -0.80 -17.06
N THR A 492 -3.95 -0.39 -16.81
CA THR A 492 -4.90 -0.03 -17.87
C THR A 492 -4.65 1.39 -18.39
N LYS A 493 -5.27 1.75 -19.52
CA LYS A 493 -5.16 3.12 -20.04
C LYS A 493 -5.74 4.11 -19.04
N LEU A 494 -5.07 5.24 -18.91
CA LEU A 494 -5.57 6.38 -18.19
C LEU A 494 -6.77 6.97 -18.94
N ASP A 495 -7.88 7.19 -18.23
CA ASP A 495 -9.08 7.83 -18.75
C ASP A 495 -9.71 8.72 -17.66
N LEU A 496 -9.49 10.04 -17.76
CA LEU A 496 -10.07 11.01 -16.82
C LEU A 496 -11.59 11.13 -16.96
N VAL A 497 -12.16 10.77 -18.12
CA VAL A 497 -13.58 11.01 -18.42
C VAL A 497 -14.43 9.82 -18.01
N ASN A 498 -13.96 8.60 -18.27
CA ASN A 498 -14.69 7.37 -17.95
C ASN A 498 -14.19 6.67 -16.68
N GLY A 499 -13.14 7.20 -16.05
CA GLY A 499 -12.56 6.66 -14.82
C GLY A 499 -11.75 5.38 -15.05
N ASP A 500 -11.45 4.70 -13.95
CA ASP A 500 -10.61 3.51 -13.97
C ASP A 500 -11.28 2.31 -14.65
N HIS A 501 -10.53 1.64 -15.54
CA HIS A 501 -10.90 0.32 -16.03
C HIS A 501 -10.36 -0.76 -15.08
N TRP A 502 -11.13 -1.10 -14.05
CA TRP A 502 -10.76 -2.13 -13.08
C TRP A 502 -10.93 -3.54 -13.65
N LEU A 503 -9.84 -4.31 -13.67
CA LEU A 503 -9.86 -5.72 -14.08
C LEU A 503 -10.17 -6.64 -12.89
N GLY A 504 -9.48 -6.43 -11.77
CA GLY A 504 -9.54 -7.26 -10.57
C GLY A 504 -8.31 -7.05 -9.70
N GLY A 505 -8.31 -7.65 -8.50
CA GLY A 505 -7.21 -7.59 -7.55
C GLY A 505 -7.52 -8.32 -6.25
N THR A 506 -6.56 -8.32 -5.30
CA THR A 506 -6.55 -9.24 -4.15
C THR A 506 -6.71 -8.58 -2.78
N SER A 507 -6.86 -7.25 -2.72
CA SER A 507 -6.72 -6.50 -1.47
C SER A 507 -7.93 -6.61 -0.54
N THR A 508 -9.14 -6.74 -1.08
CA THR A 508 -10.39 -6.56 -0.33
C THR A 508 -10.49 -7.44 0.91
N LEU A 509 -10.15 -8.72 0.81
CA LEU A 509 -10.30 -9.65 1.94
C LEU A 509 -9.41 -9.27 3.13
N ALA A 510 -8.16 -8.86 2.86
CA ALA A 510 -7.22 -8.43 3.90
C ALA A 510 -7.51 -7.00 4.40
N ALA A 511 -8.05 -6.14 3.54
CA ALA A 511 -8.51 -4.80 3.90
C ALA A 511 -9.61 -4.86 4.97
N ILE A 512 -10.70 -5.59 4.69
CA ILE A 512 -11.82 -5.71 5.64
C ILE A 512 -11.45 -6.51 6.91
N ALA A 513 -10.46 -7.40 6.82
CA ALA A 513 -9.92 -8.09 7.99
C ALA A 513 -9.03 -7.18 8.87
N GLY A 514 -8.41 -6.16 8.27
CA GLY A 514 -7.33 -5.39 8.87
C GLY A 514 -5.99 -6.14 8.92
N TYR A 515 -5.77 -7.10 8.01
CA TYR A 515 -4.63 -8.04 8.01
C TYR A 515 -3.53 -7.66 7.03
N PRO A 516 -2.28 -8.11 7.21
CA PRO A 516 -1.17 -7.63 6.42
C PRO A 516 -1.11 -8.22 5.01
N LEU A 517 -0.60 -7.42 4.07
CA LEU A 517 -0.25 -7.80 2.70
C LEU A 517 1.19 -7.34 2.38
N VAL A 518 1.92 -8.16 1.63
CA VAL A 518 3.17 -7.77 0.97
C VAL A 518 3.04 -8.04 -0.52
N THR A 519 3.01 -6.99 -1.35
CA THR A 519 3.09 -7.12 -2.80
C THR A 519 4.49 -6.79 -3.30
N LEU A 520 4.89 -7.47 -4.37
CA LEU A 520 6.14 -7.21 -5.06
C LEU A 520 6.06 -7.66 -6.53
N PRO A 521 6.93 -7.14 -7.42
CA PRO A 521 6.97 -7.54 -8.81
C PRO A 521 7.23 -9.05 -8.97
N ALA A 522 6.39 -9.71 -9.77
CA ALA A 522 6.56 -11.12 -10.15
C ALA A 522 6.97 -11.29 -11.62
N GLY A 523 6.66 -10.31 -12.46
CA GLY A 523 7.02 -10.34 -13.87
C GLY A 523 6.52 -9.11 -14.62
N TYR A 524 6.60 -9.18 -15.95
CA TYR A 524 6.13 -8.13 -16.86
C TYR A 524 5.31 -8.75 -17.98
N ARG A 525 4.33 -7.99 -18.46
CA ARG A 525 3.59 -8.25 -19.70
C ARG A 525 3.46 -6.95 -20.46
N HIS A 526 3.83 -6.98 -21.73
CA HIS A 526 3.76 -5.82 -22.61
C HIS A 526 4.52 -4.57 -22.10
N GLY A 527 5.63 -4.78 -21.39
CA GLY A 527 6.40 -3.69 -20.77
C GLY A 527 5.81 -3.15 -19.46
N LEU A 528 4.70 -3.71 -18.97
CA LEU A 528 4.04 -3.32 -17.72
C LEU A 528 4.30 -4.35 -16.63
N PRO A 529 4.57 -3.91 -15.39
CA PRO A 529 4.78 -4.82 -14.28
C PRO A 529 3.49 -5.54 -13.89
N VAL A 530 3.66 -6.75 -13.39
CA VAL A 530 2.60 -7.55 -12.75
C VAL A 530 3.14 -8.04 -11.41
N GLY A 531 2.38 -7.79 -10.35
CA GLY A 531 2.73 -8.16 -8.98
C GLY A 531 2.13 -9.49 -8.52
N ILE A 532 2.78 -10.08 -7.51
CA ILE A 532 2.21 -11.12 -6.66
C ILE A 532 2.01 -10.54 -5.26
N THR A 533 0.90 -10.90 -4.60
CA THR A 533 0.62 -10.52 -3.22
C THR A 533 0.76 -11.73 -2.31
N PHE A 534 1.54 -11.59 -1.23
CA PHE A 534 1.53 -12.48 -0.07
C PHE A 534 0.58 -11.92 0.99
N MET A 535 -0.30 -12.77 1.51
CA MET A 535 -1.34 -12.43 2.48
C MET A 535 -1.24 -13.35 3.70
N GLY A 536 -1.42 -12.80 4.89
CA GLY A 536 -1.34 -13.55 6.15
C GLY A 536 -2.37 -13.08 7.17
N GLY A 537 -2.41 -13.75 8.32
CA GLY A 537 -3.24 -13.36 9.47
C GLY A 537 -2.70 -12.11 10.17
N ALA A 538 -3.44 -11.58 11.15
CA ALA A 538 -2.98 -10.43 11.94
C ALA A 538 -1.56 -10.61 12.49
N PHE A 539 -0.75 -9.54 12.41
CA PHE A 539 0.61 -9.45 12.94
C PHE A 539 1.60 -10.48 12.36
N SER A 540 1.36 -10.96 11.14
CA SER A 540 2.23 -11.91 10.43
C SER A 540 3.27 -11.27 9.50
N GLU A 541 3.51 -9.95 9.60
CA GLU A 541 4.41 -9.20 8.71
C GLU A 541 5.81 -9.82 8.66
N GLU A 542 6.35 -10.31 9.77
CA GLU A 542 7.66 -10.97 9.82
C GLU A 542 7.72 -12.18 8.86
N THR A 543 6.70 -13.03 8.91
CA THR A 543 6.57 -14.20 8.03
C THR A 543 6.41 -13.76 6.57
N LEU A 544 5.54 -12.79 6.30
CA LEU A 544 5.30 -12.33 4.93
C LEU A 544 6.55 -11.67 4.32
N ILE A 545 7.29 -10.87 5.09
CA ILE A 545 8.54 -10.23 4.67
C ILE A 545 9.60 -11.28 4.38
N ARG A 546 9.74 -12.31 5.23
CA ARG A 546 10.67 -13.42 5.00
C ARG A 546 10.37 -14.16 3.68
N LEU A 547 9.11 -14.48 3.43
CA LEU A 547 8.68 -15.17 2.20
C LEU A 547 8.84 -14.30 0.96
N ALA A 548 8.41 -13.04 1.04
CA ALA A 548 8.51 -12.09 -0.05
C ALA A 548 9.97 -11.78 -0.40
N TYR A 549 10.86 -11.61 0.59
CA TYR A 549 12.28 -11.40 0.37
C TYR A 549 12.93 -12.60 -0.33
N ALA A 550 12.67 -13.83 0.14
CA ALA A 550 13.18 -15.03 -0.52
C ALA A 550 12.67 -15.16 -1.98
N PHE A 551 11.41 -14.80 -2.24
CA PHE A 551 10.87 -14.76 -3.60
C PHE A 551 11.54 -13.67 -4.45
N GLU A 552 11.71 -12.46 -3.93
CA GLU A 552 12.40 -11.36 -4.60
C GLU A 552 13.81 -11.75 -5.03
N GLN A 553 14.59 -12.35 -4.11
CA GLN A 553 15.97 -12.78 -4.36
C GLN A 553 16.05 -13.91 -5.40
N LEU A 554 14.98 -14.70 -5.55
CA LEU A 554 14.88 -15.75 -6.55
C LEU A 554 14.64 -15.17 -7.95
N VAL A 555 13.71 -14.23 -8.07
CA VAL A 555 13.20 -13.78 -9.38
C VAL A 555 13.94 -12.55 -9.93
N GLN A 556 14.35 -11.61 -9.06
CA GLN A 556 15.07 -10.38 -9.38
C GLN A 556 14.52 -9.67 -10.64
N VAL A 557 13.20 -9.53 -10.73
CA VAL A 557 12.53 -9.06 -11.96
C VAL A 557 12.41 -7.54 -12.05
N TRP A 558 12.69 -6.78 -10.98
CA TRP A 558 12.56 -5.33 -10.99
C TRP A 558 13.39 -4.70 -12.12
N ARG A 559 12.84 -3.67 -12.76
CA ARG A 559 13.47 -2.94 -13.87
C ARG A 559 13.22 -1.45 -13.68
N GLU A 560 14.23 -0.64 -13.94
CA GLU A 560 14.05 0.80 -14.02
C GLU A 560 13.05 1.13 -15.15
N PRO A 561 12.03 1.96 -14.89
CA PRO A 561 11.06 2.33 -15.91
C PRO A 561 11.71 3.07 -17.09
N ALA A 562 11.26 2.77 -18.31
CA ALA A 562 11.77 3.39 -19.53
C ALA A 562 11.01 4.65 -19.96
N PHE A 563 9.99 5.08 -19.20
CA PHE A 563 9.17 6.27 -19.48
C PHE A 563 8.56 6.26 -20.89
N LEU A 564 8.01 5.10 -21.32
CA LEU A 564 7.57 4.93 -22.69
C LEU A 564 6.36 5.82 -23.01
N PRO A 565 6.35 6.49 -24.18
CA PRO A 565 5.17 7.23 -24.61
C PRO A 565 4.03 6.26 -24.93
N GLY A 566 2.80 6.65 -24.63
CA GLY A 566 1.62 5.77 -24.69
C GLY A 566 1.27 5.14 -26.05
N ALA A 567 1.92 5.54 -27.13
CA ALA A 567 1.72 4.95 -28.45
C ALA A 567 2.47 3.62 -28.67
N VAL A 568 3.36 3.23 -27.75
CA VAL A 568 4.17 2.01 -27.85
C VAL A 568 3.68 1.02 -26.81
N ILE A 569 3.15 -0.12 -27.25
CA ILE A 569 3.04 -1.33 -26.43
C ILE A 569 4.01 -2.33 -27.05
N PRO A 570 5.16 -2.61 -26.43
CA PRO A 570 6.09 -3.59 -26.96
C PRO A 570 5.41 -4.97 -26.95
N PRO A 571 5.55 -5.77 -28.03
CA PRO A 571 5.14 -7.16 -27.97
C PRO A 571 5.96 -7.90 -26.90
N ASP A 572 5.38 -8.95 -26.31
CA ASP A 572 6.14 -9.84 -25.44
C ASP A 572 7.31 -10.46 -26.21
N ALA A 573 8.49 -10.50 -25.59
CA ALA A 573 9.74 -10.99 -26.19
C ALA A 573 9.83 -12.52 -26.20
#